data_AF-A0A9R1WU76-F1
#
_entry.id   AF-A0A9R1WU76-F1
#
_cell.length_a   1.000
_cell.length_b   1.000
_cell.length_c   1.000
_cell.angle_alpha   90.00
_cell.angle_beta   90.00
_cell.angle_gamma   90.00
#
_symmetry.space_group_name_H-M   'P 1'
#
loop_
_entity.id
_entity.type
_entity.pdbx_description
1 polymer ?
#
loop_
_entity_poly.entity_id
_entity_poly.type
_entity_poly.pdbx_seq_one_letter_code
_entity_poly.pdbx_strand_id
1 'polypeptide(L)'
;MVVASLIAFVTIHILYLKCYQFDYDLNMKASAKMGVAKVLIWGVWVGISNHPSKWKIWVVKIGEGLIILFQIYDFPPYKGFLDAHAISHAIVVHVSYIWWSFIHDDSEYRTKTLMKKAK
;
A
#
# COMPACT_ATOMS: atom_id res chain seq x y z
N MET A 1 -4.84 -2.61 21.89
CA MET A 1 -3.95 -1.45 22.13
C MET A 1 -3.26 -0.96 20.85
N VAL A 2 -2.61 -1.81 20.06
CA VAL A 2 -1.88 -1.42 18.83
C VAL A 2 -2.75 -0.66 17.79
N VAL A 3 -3.94 -1.17 17.47
CA VAL A 3 -4.84 -0.54 16.46
C VAL A 3 -5.29 0.85 16.90
N ALA A 4 -5.64 1.02 18.19
CA ALA A 4 -6.07 2.31 18.73
C ALA A 4 -4.94 3.36 18.65
N SER A 5 -3.70 2.97 18.94
CA SER A 5 -2.54 3.85 18.82
C SER A 5 -2.27 4.29 17.37
N LEU A 6 -2.43 3.38 16.40
CA LEU A 6 -2.30 3.72 14.98
C LEU A 6 -3.39 4.69 14.52
N ILE A 7 -4.64 4.46 14.93
CA ILE A 7 -5.76 5.36 14.62
C ILE A 7 -5.51 6.73 15.24
N ALA A 8 -5.12 6.80 16.51
CA ALA A 8 -4.82 8.06 17.19
C ALA A 8 -3.70 8.84 16.48
N PHE A 9 -2.62 8.17 16.10
CA PHE A 9 -1.52 8.77 15.33
C PHE A 9 -2.02 9.38 14.02
N VAL A 10 -2.76 8.61 13.22
CA VAL A 10 -3.30 9.06 11.93
C VAL A 10 -4.23 10.26 12.12
N THR A 11 -5.14 10.19 13.09
CA THR A 11 -6.08 11.29 13.38
C THR A 11 -5.37 12.56 13.79
N ILE A 12 -4.41 12.47 14.72
CA ILE A 12 -3.64 13.65 15.17
C ILE A 12 -2.83 14.24 14.01
N HIS A 13 -2.20 13.41 13.19
CA HIS A 13 -1.45 13.87 12.02
C HIS A 13 -2.34 14.63 11.02
N ILE A 14 -3.52 14.10 10.71
CA ILE A 14 -4.50 14.76 9.83
C ILE A 14 -4.98 16.08 10.44
N LEU A 15 -5.33 16.10 11.73
CA LEU A 15 -5.79 17.30 12.43
C LEU A 15 -4.71 18.38 12.48
N TYR A 16 -3.45 18.01 12.71
CA TYR A 16 -2.32 18.94 12.67
C TYR A 16 -2.21 19.61 11.29
N LEU A 17 -2.18 18.81 10.22
CA LEU A 17 -2.03 19.32 8.85
C LEU A 17 -3.23 20.13 8.36
N LYS A 18 -4.45 19.82 8.82
CA LYS A 18 -5.67 20.50 8.40
C LYS A 18 -6.03 21.71 9.24
N CYS A 19 -5.89 21.63 10.56
CA CYS A 19 -6.44 22.62 11.49
C CYS A 19 -5.38 23.53 12.12
N TYR A 20 -4.10 23.17 12.05
CA TYR A 20 -3.01 23.96 12.65
C TYR A 20 -2.09 24.56 11.59
N GLN A 21 -1.30 23.74 10.92
CA GLN A 21 -0.38 24.19 9.88
C GLN A 21 -0.20 23.11 8.83
N PHE A 22 -0.48 23.45 7.58
CA PHE A 22 -0.23 22.56 6.47
C PHE A 22 1.27 22.53 6.15
N ASP A 23 1.95 21.49 6.62
CA ASP A 23 3.34 21.19 6.30
C ASP A 23 3.40 20.04 5.29
N TYR A 24 3.64 20.38 4.03
CA TYR A 24 3.70 19.43 2.93
C TYR A 24 4.88 18.45 3.06
N ASP A 25 6.05 18.94 3.49
CA ASP A 25 7.26 18.13 3.62
C ASP A 25 7.12 17.11 4.75
N LEU A 26 6.53 17.51 5.88
CA LEU A 26 6.16 16.59 6.96
C LEU A 26 5.18 15.52 6.49
N ASN A 27 4.13 15.90 5.77
CA ASN A 27 3.15 14.97 5.22
C ASN A 27 3.81 13.95 4.27
N MET A 28 4.68 14.42 3.39
CA MET A 28 5.41 13.58 2.44
C MET A 28 6.31 12.58 3.16
N LYS A 29 7.11 13.03 4.13
CA LYS A 29 7.99 12.16 4.93
C LYS A 29 7.21 11.12 5.72
N ALA A 30 6.11 11.51 6.37
CA ALA A 30 5.26 10.60 7.13
C ALA A 30 4.63 9.53 6.22
N SER A 31 4.07 9.96 5.09
CA SER A 31 3.44 9.07 4.10
C SER A 31 4.44 8.09 3.48
N ALA A 32 5.63 8.56 3.10
CA ALA A 32 6.70 7.71 2.57
C ALA A 32 7.16 6.65 3.58
N LYS A 33 7.37 7.03 4.85
CA LYS A 33 7.74 6.08 5.93
C LYS A 33 6.68 4.99 6.11
N MET A 34 5.41 5.37 6.13
CA MET A 34 4.30 4.40 6.24
C MET A 34 4.22 3.47 5.02
N GLY A 35 4.46 4.01 3.81
CA GLY A 35 4.54 3.24 2.58
C GLY A 35 5.65 2.19 2.62
N VAL A 36 6.87 2.59 3.00
CA VAL A 36 8.02 1.68 3.15
C VAL A 36 7.74 0.60 4.19
N ALA A 37 7.21 0.98 5.37
CA ALA A 37 6.86 0.01 6.40
C ALA A 37 5.85 -1.04 5.89
N LYS A 38 4.82 -0.61 5.15
CA LYS A 38 3.82 -1.51 4.55
C LYS A 38 4.47 -2.48 3.56
N VAL A 39 5.35 -1.99 2.69
CA VAL A 39 6.07 -2.83 1.71
C VAL A 39 6.93 -3.88 2.42
N LEU A 40 7.67 -3.49 3.46
CA LEU A 40 8.52 -4.40 4.24
C LEU A 40 7.71 -5.48 4.96
N ILE A 41 6.64 -5.10 5.68
CA ILE A 41 5.80 -6.05 6.43
C ILE A 41 5.24 -7.12 5.50
N TRP A 42 4.69 -6.72 4.35
CA TRP A 42 4.14 -7.67 3.38
C TRP A 42 5.23 -8.44 2.64
N GLY A 43 6.40 -7.85 2.39
CA GLY A 43 7.54 -8.54 1.81
C GLY A 43 8.03 -9.69 2.70
N VAL A 44 8.14 -9.44 4.00
CA VAL A 44 8.46 -10.49 4.99
C VAL A 44 7.38 -11.58 4.99
N TRP A 45 6.10 -11.20 5.00
CA TRP A 45 5.01 -12.17 4.94
C TRP A 45 5.09 -13.06 3.70
N VAL A 46 5.34 -12.48 2.51
CA VAL A 46 5.48 -13.26 1.27
C VAL A 46 6.70 -14.20 1.30
N GLY A 47 7.80 -13.76 1.90
CA GLY A 47 9.02 -14.57 2.03
C GLY A 47 8.81 -15.81 2.90
N ILE A 48 7.97 -15.71 3.93
CA ILE A 48 7.71 -16.81 4.88
C ILE A 48 6.47 -17.63 4.47
N SER A 49 5.53 -17.02 3.74
CA SER A 49 4.24 -17.63 3.42
C SER A 49 4.33 -18.65 2.27
N ASN A 50 3.61 -19.76 2.45
CA ASN A 50 3.37 -20.78 1.42
C ASN A 50 2.02 -20.57 0.70
N HIS A 51 1.44 -19.37 0.79
CA HIS A 51 0.16 -19.09 0.14
C HIS A 51 0.26 -19.23 -1.40
N PRO A 52 -0.68 -19.93 -2.05
CA PRO A 52 -0.63 -20.20 -3.50
C PRO A 52 -0.61 -18.91 -4.35
N SER A 53 -1.34 -17.88 -3.91
CA SER A 53 -1.42 -16.59 -4.62
C SER A 53 -0.38 -15.55 -4.17
N LYS A 54 0.72 -15.95 -3.51
CA LYS A 54 1.74 -15.01 -3.02
C LYS A 54 2.43 -14.19 -4.12
N TRP A 55 2.43 -14.69 -5.36
CA TRP A 55 2.95 -13.96 -6.52
C TRP A 55 2.19 -12.64 -6.77
N LYS A 56 0.86 -12.62 -6.52
CA LYS A 56 0.02 -11.42 -6.65
C LYS A 56 0.49 -10.33 -5.69
N ILE A 57 0.90 -10.72 -4.49
CA ILE A 57 1.46 -9.78 -3.51
C ILE A 57 2.80 -9.24 -3.97
N TRP A 58 3.69 -10.07 -4.51
CA TRP A 58 4.95 -9.58 -5.09
C TRP A 58 4.72 -8.50 -6.15
N VAL A 59 3.78 -8.74 -7.07
CA VAL A 59 3.41 -7.75 -8.10
C VAL A 59 2.86 -6.47 -7.47
N VAL A 60 1.95 -6.60 -6.49
CA VAL A 60 1.40 -5.44 -5.77
C VAL A 60 2.50 -4.65 -5.05
N LYS A 61 3.44 -5.31 -4.37
CA LYS A 61 4.49 -4.62 -3.61
C LYS A 61 5.51 -3.93 -4.51
N ILE A 62 5.85 -4.51 -5.66
CA ILE A 62 6.68 -3.85 -6.67
C ILE A 62 5.94 -2.60 -7.19
N GLY A 63 4.66 -2.73 -7.53
CA GLY A 63 3.84 -1.60 -7.97
C GLY A 63 3.72 -0.49 -6.92
N GLU A 64 3.49 -0.83 -5.65
CA GLU A 64 3.49 0.13 -4.54
C GLU A 64 4.84 0.81 -4.36
N GLY A 65 5.95 0.09 -4.52
CA GLY A 65 7.31 0.67 -4.49
C GLY A 65 7.54 1.67 -5.62
N LEU A 66 7.06 1.36 -6.83
CA LEU A 66 7.12 2.29 -7.98
C LEU A 66 6.30 3.54 -7.74
N ILE A 67 5.10 3.43 -7.16
CA ILE A 67 4.27 4.59 -6.80
C ILE A 67 5.01 5.51 -5.82
N ILE A 68 5.62 4.94 -4.78
CA ILE A 68 6.41 5.73 -3.81
C ILE A 68 7.60 6.40 -4.51
N LEU A 69 8.29 5.69 -5.41
CA LEU A 69 9.41 6.24 -6.17
C LEU A 69 8.99 7.44 -7.02
N PHE A 70 7.90 7.32 -7.78
CA PHE A 70 7.39 8.41 -8.60
C PHE A 70 6.90 9.57 -7.74
N GLN A 71 6.27 9.29 -6.60
CA GLN A 71 5.83 10.32 -5.67
C GLN A 71 7.00 11.13 -5.07
N ILE A 72 8.16 10.51 -4.85
CA ILE A 72 9.36 11.20 -4.36
C ILE A 72 10.08 11.95 -5.48
N TYR A 73 10.14 11.38 -6.68
CA TYR A 73 10.83 11.99 -7.82
C TYR A 73 10.09 13.22 -8.35
N ASP A 74 8.75 13.21 -8.29
CA ASP A 74 7.85 14.33 -8.58
C ASP A 74 8.25 15.19 -9.79
N PHE A 75 8.49 14.54 -10.93
CA PHE A 75 8.92 15.23 -12.14
C PHE A 75 7.77 15.96 -12.85
N PRO A 76 8.04 17.11 -13.47
CA PRO A 76 7.04 17.91 -14.17
C PRO A 76 6.53 17.19 -15.44
N PRO A 77 5.34 17.53 -15.94
CA PRO A 77 4.71 16.82 -17.05
C PRO A 77 5.57 16.83 -18.32
N TYR A 78 5.91 15.63 -18.80
CA TYR A 78 6.53 15.43 -20.09
C TYR A 78 5.54 15.78 -21.20
N LYS A 79 5.90 16.78 -22.03
CA LYS A 79 5.08 17.32 -23.13
C LYS A 79 3.68 17.78 -22.69
N GLY A 80 3.48 18.09 -21.41
CA GLY A 80 2.19 18.53 -20.88
C GLY A 80 1.16 17.42 -20.63
N PHE A 81 1.52 16.14 -20.82
CA PHE A 81 0.57 15.03 -20.69
C PHE A 81 0.92 14.01 -19.59
N LEU A 82 2.20 13.71 -19.39
CA LEU A 82 2.63 12.64 -18.47
C LEU A 82 3.54 13.19 -17.38
N ASP A 83 3.02 13.35 -16.17
CA ASP A 83 3.82 13.65 -14.98
C ASP A 83 3.97 12.42 -14.08
N ALA A 84 4.73 12.56 -13.00
CA ALA A 84 4.91 11.52 -12.00
C ALA A 84 3.57 11.04 -11.41
N HIS A 85 2.61 11.95 -11.28
CA HIS A 85 1.33 11.68 -10.66
C HIS A 85 0.42 10.84 -11.55
N ALA A 86 0.36 11.15 -12.85
CA ALA A 86 -0.39 10.39 -13.85
C ALA A 86 0.12 8.95 -13.96
N ILE A 87 1.44 8.77 -13.98
CA ILE A 87 2.05 7.42 -13.98
C ILE A 87 1.71 6.69 -12.68
N SER A 88 1.84 7.36 -11.53
CA SER A 88 1.49 6.79 -10.23
C SER A 88 0.03 6.33 -10.19
N HIS A 89 -0.91 7.16 -10.68
CA HIS A 89 -2.32 6.81 -10.77
C HIS A 89 -2.58 5.60 -11.67
N ALA A 90 -1.95 5.54 -12.85
CA ALA A 90 -2.08 4.40 -13.76
C ALA A 90 -1.63 3.09 -13.09
N ILE A 91 -0.52 3.13 -12.34
CA ILE A 91 -0.01 1.98 -11.58
C ILE A 91 -0.99 1.60 -10.47
N VAL A 92 -1.49 2.57 -9.70
CA VAL A 92 -2.45 2.32 -8.60
C VAL A 92 -3.67 1.56 -9.10
N VAL A 93 -4.27 1.96 -10.23
CA VAL A 93 -5.47 1.30 -10.76
C VAL A 93 -5.22 -0.18 -11.05
N HIS A 94 -4.12 -0.50 -11.74
CA HIS A 94 -3.75 -1.88 -12.04
C HIS A 94 -3.43 -2.69 -10.78
N VAL A 95 -2.64 -2.11 -9.87
CA VAL A 95 -2.25 -2.74 -8.60
C VAL A 95 -3.47 -3.02 -7.72
N SER A 96 -4.43 -2.10 -7.66
CA SER A 96 -5.67 -2.27 -6.89
C SER A 96 -6.49 -3.46 -7.39
N TYR A 97 -6.58 -3.66 -8.71
CA TYR A 97 -7.27 -4.82 -9.27
C TYR A 97 -6.62 -6.14 -8.83
N ILE A 98 -5.29 -6.24 -8.95
CA ILE A 98 -4.53 -7.45 -8.56
C ILE A 98 -4.64 -7.69 -7.05
N TRP A 99 -4.62 -6.63 -6.24
CA TRP A 99 -4.81 -6.71 -4.79
C TRP A 99 -6.17 -7.30 -4.41
N TRP A 100 -7.25 -6.83 -5.03
CA TRP A 100 -8.59 -7.40 -4.81
C TRP A 100 -8.68 -8.86 -5.25
N SER A 101 -8.03 -9.20 -6.36
CA SER A 101 -7.92 -10.60 -6.81
C SER A 101 -7.17 -11.48 -5.81
N PHE A 102 -6.15 -10.96 -5.13
CA PHE A 102 -5.50 -11.68 -4.03
C PHE A 102 -6.43 -11.86 -2.82
N ILE A 103 -7.15 -10.82 -2.40
CA ILE A 103 -8.06 -10.89 -1.25
C ILE A 103 -9.13 -11.96 -1.48
N HIS A 104 -9.66 -12.05 -2.69
CA HIS A 104 -10.60 -13.10 -3.08
C HIS A 104 -9.98 -14.49 -2.89
N ASP A 105 -8.79 -14.72 -3.46
CA ASP A 105 -8.09 -16.01 -3.34
C ASP A 105 -7.77 -16.38 -1.89
N ASP A 106 -7.32 -15.42 -1.07
CA ASP A 106 -7.02 -15.64 0.34
C ASP A 106 -8.29 -16.03 1.10
N SER A 107 -9.41 -15.35 0.82
CA SER A 107 -10.71 -15.67 1.42
C SER A 107 -11.15 -17.10 1.10
N GLU A 108 -11.02 -17.53 -0.16
CA GLU A 108 -11.30 -18.92 -0.55
C GLU A 108 -10.36 -19.92 0.12
N TYR A 109 -9.05 -19.62 0.12
CA TYR A 109 -8.03 -20.48 0.70
C TYR A 109 -8.27 -20.70 2.19
N ARG A 110 -8.56 -19.63 2.94
CA ARG A 110 -8.87 -19.71 4.37
C ARG A 110 -10.16 -20.50 4.62
N THR A 111 -11.20 -20.25 3.83
CA THR A 111 -12.48 -20.97 3.95
C THR A 111 -12.31 -22.48 3.73
N LYS A 112 -11.65 -22.88 2.63
CA LYS A 112 -11.37 -24.28 2.32
C LYS A 112 -10.56 -24.96 3.43
N THR A 113 -9.58 -24.25 3.99
CA THR A 113 -8.75 -24.77 5.10
C THR A 113 -9.56 -25.00 6.37
N LEU A 114 -10.46 -24.08 6.72
CA LEU A 114 -11.33 -24.22 7.88
C LEU A 114 -12.34 -25.36 7.72
N MET A 115 -12.97 -25.48 6.54
CA MET A 115 -13.92 -26.57 6.26
C MET A 115 -13.27 -27.95 6.34
N LYS A 116 -12.03 -28.10 5.85
CA LYS A 116 -11.27 -29.36 5.97
C LYS A 116 -10.93 -29.74 7.42
N LYS A 117 -10.76 -28.77 8.31
CA LYS A 117 -10.48 -29.01 9.73
C LYS A 117 -11.73 -29.36 10.54
N ALA A 118 -12.91 -28.95 10.07
CA ALA A 118 -14.19 -29.20 10.73
C ALA A 118 -14.80 -30.56 10.37
N LYS A 119 -14.26 -31.24 9.36
CA LYS A 119 -14.63 -32.59 8.92
C LYS A 119 -13.63 -33.61 9.46
#